data_AF-A0A7V9CS20-F1
#
_entry.id   AF-A0A7V9CS20-F1
#
_cell.length_a   1.000
_cell.length_b   1.000
_cell.length_c   1.000
_cell.angle_alpha   90.00
_cell.angle_beta   90.00
_cell.angle_gamma   90.00
#
_symmetry.space_group_name_H-M   'P 1'
#
loop_
_entity.id
_entity.type
_entity.pdbx_description
1 polymer ?
#
loop_
_entity_poly.entity_id
_entity_poly.type
_entity_poly.pdbx_seq_one_letter_code
_entity_poly.pdbx_strand_id
1 'polypeptide(L)'
;MKQSPGQSPRADRAFERLYQRHVRDVYRYTLAVLRNPADAEDATQTTFLNAYRAIQGGERPQKPDHWLIAIAHNVCRARFRHDSRRPQQVEFEEGRAAAVIEPEPSIDLENLRRALDQLGFNQRSALVMRELEGRSYKEIATVLGISVSAVETLIFRARKTLREHLEEPLTCTEAERALSADADGRLPRSERGALRAHLRQCPDCATVARSQRARRAALKGFAVLPLPSSLGSFFG
;
A
#
# COMPACT_ATOMS: atom_id res chain seq x y z
N MET A 1 -27.89 32.68 34.87
CA MET A 1 -27.58 31.46 34.08
C MET A 1 -27.75 31.78 32.61
N LYS A 2 -26.63 31.99 31.89
CA LYS A 2 -26.65 32.28 30.46
C LYS A 2 -26.82 30.95 29.70
N GLN A 3 -27.89 30.84 28.92
CA GLN A 3 -28.12 29.73 28.01
C GLN A 3 -27.04 29.77 26.90
N SER A 4 -26.34 28.66 26.72
CA SER A 4 -25.35 28.49 25.65
C SER A 4 -26.09 28.30 24.31
N PRO A 5 -25.70 28.96 23.21
CA PRO A 5 -26.45 28.92 21.97
C PRO A 5 -26.20 27.61 21.21
N GLY A 6 -27.27 26.90 20.85
CA GLY A 6 -27.30 26.14 19.58
C GLY A 6 -27.01 24.64 19.62
N GLN A 7 -27.67 23.85 20.46
CA GLN A 7 -27.75 22.39 20.26
C GLN A 7 -29.21 21.95 20.11
N SER A 8 -29.56 21.44 18.93
CA SER A 8 -30.87 20.84 18.69
C SER A 8 -30.78 19.34 19.02
N PRO A 9 -31.58 18.82 19.97
CA PRO A 9 -31.60 17.40 20.34
C PRO A 9 -31.82 16.44 19.16
N ARG A 10 -32.37 16.95 18.04
CA ARG A 10 -32.59 16.18 16.81
C ARG A 10 -31.29 15.96 16.00
N ALA A 11 -30.38 16.92 16.01
CA ALA A 11 -29.09 16.81 15.31
C ALA A 11 -28.21 15.73 15.97
N ASP A 12 -28.20 15.70 17.30
CA ASP A 12 -27.41 14.73 18.08
C ASP A 12 -27.91 13.30 17.85
N ARG A 13 -29.24 13.09 17.86
CA ARG A 13 -29.84 11.78 17.53
C ARG A 13 -29.60 11.35 16.09
N ALA A 14 -29.55 12.29 15.14
CA ALA A 14 -29.27 11.98 13.74
C ALA A 14 -27.81 11.56 13.54
N PHE A 15 -26.89 12.25 14.20
CA PHE A 15 -25.48 11.89 14.20
C PHE A 15 -25.22 10.55 14.90
N GLU A 16 -25.89 10.27 16.02
CA GLU A 16 -25.74 9.00 16.71
C GLU A 16 -26.15 7.81 15.84
N ARG A 17 -27.24 7.92 15.08
CA ARG A 17 -27.62 6.90 14.09
C ARG A 17 -26.58 6.75 12.97
N LEU A 18 -26.01 7.86 12.51
CA LEU A 18 -24.93 7.84 11.53
C LEU A 18 -23.69 7.10 12.07
N TYR A 19 -23.30 7.41 13.31
CA TYR A 19 -22.18 6.77 14.00
C TYR A 19 -22.40 5.27 14.15
N GLN A 20 -23.52 4.86 14.75
CA GLN A 20 -23.83 3.44 14.98
C GLN A 20 -23.87 2.63 13.69
N ARG A 21 -24.33 3.23 12.59
CA ARG A 21 -24.39 2.57 11.29
C ARG A 21 -23.02 2.40 10.63
N HIS A 22 -22.13 3.37 10.74
CA HIS A 22 -20.92 3.43 9.90
C HIS A 22 -19.60 3.25 10.66
N VAL A 23 -19.60 3.23 11.99
CA VAL A 23 -18.35 3.13 12.76
C VAL A 23 -17.53 1.89 12.42
N ARG A 24 -18.19 0.75 12.20
CA ARG A 24 -17.53 -0.50 11.83
C ARG A 24 -16.84 -0.42 10.48
N ASP A 25 -17.48 0.19 9.49
CA ASP A 25 -16.92 0.32 8.14
C ASP A 25 -15.74 1.29 8.12
N VAL A 26 -15.88 2.43 8.81
CA VAL A 26 -14.79 3.41 8.97
C VAL A 26 -13.61 2.77 9.71
N TYR A 27 -13.87 2.01 10.77
CA TYR A 27 -12.81 1.32 11.50
C TYR A 27 -12.11 0.26 10.65
N ARG A 28 -12.85 -0.59 9.94
CA ARG A 28 -12.29 -1.58 9.02
C ARG A 28 -11.44 -0.93 7.94
N TYR A 29 -11.92 0.17 7.35
CA TYR A 29 -11.16 0.93 6.36
C TYR A 29 -9.86 1.49 6.95
N THR A 30 -9.94 2.21 8.07
CA THR A 30 -8.75 2.82 8.70
C THR A 30 -7.75 1.76 9.14
N LEU A 31 -8.21 0.62 9.69
CA LEU A 31 -7.38 -0.51 10.06
C LEU A 31 -6.70 -1.14 8.84
N ALA A 32 -7.42 -1.37 7.76
CA ALA A 32 -6.85 -1.92 6.53
C ALA A 32 -5.81 -0.97 5.91
N VAL A 33 -6.01 0.35 6.01
CA VAL A 33 -5.09 1.35 5.44
C VAL A 33 -3.86 1.57 6.33
N LEU A 34 -4.04 1.75 7.64
CA LEU A 34 -2.98 2.11 8.60
C LEU A 34 -2.24 0.89 9.16
N ARG A 35 -2.93 -0.25 9.30
CA ARG A 35 -2.40 -1.56 9.77
C ARG A 35 -1.95 -1.60 11.24
N ASN A 36 -2.22 -0.54 11.99
CA ASN A 36 -2.00 -0.44 13.41
C ASN A 36 -3.37 -0.22 14.09
N PRO A 37 -3.81 -1.10 15.00
CA PRO A 37 -5.07 -0.95 15.72
C PRO A 37 -5.19 0.39 16.44
N ALA A 38 -4.15 0.83 17.15
CA ALA A 38 -4.17 2.10 17.88
C ALA A 38 -4.36 3.28 16.92
N ASP A 39 -3.58 3.33 15.83
CA ASP A 39 -3.72 4.39 14.82
C ASP A 39 -5.09 4.37 14.13
N ALA A 40 -5.66 3.18 13.93
CA ALA A 40 -6.97 2.99 13.31
C ALA A 40 -8.12 3.47 14.21
N GLU A 41 -8.06 3.15 15.51
CA GLU A 41 -9.02 3.63 16.50
C GLU A 41 -9.00 5.17 16.56
N ASP A 42 -7.82 5.73 16.70
CA ASP A 42 -7.55 7.16 16.67
C ASP A 42 -8.08 7.85 15.40
N ALA A 43 -7.78 7.28 14.23
CA ALA A 43 -8.22 7.80 12.95
C ALA A 43 -9.75 7.72 12.81
N THR A 44 -10.36 6.66 13.32
CA THR A 44 -11.82 6.49 13.36
C THR A 44 -12.47 7.56 14.24
N GLN A 45 -11.98 7.76 15.45
CA GLN A 45 -12.47 8.80 16.35
C GLN A 45 -12.34 10.20 15.72
N THR A 46 -11.16 10.50 15.16
CA THR A 46 -10.90 11.77 14.47
C THR A 46 -11.85 11.98 13.29
N THR A 47 -12.16 10.91 12.54
CA THR A 47 -13.09 10.94 11.40
C THR A 47 -14.48 11.36 11.87
N PHE A 48 -15.02 10.72 12.91
CA PHE A 48 -16.35 11.04 13.43
C PHE A 48 -16.40 12.42 14.09
N LEU A 49 -15.32 12.87 14.75
CA LEU A 49 -15.24 14.23 15.28
C LEU A 49 -15.30 15.28 14.15
N ASN A 50 -14.57 15.04 13.05
CA ASN A 50 -14.60 15.92 11.88
C ASN A 50 -15.97 15.89 11.18
N ALA A 51 -16.58 14.71 11.06
CA ALA A 51 -17.92 14.55 10.52
C ALA A 51 -18.97 15.28 11.36
N TYR A 52 -18.89 15.17 12.69
CA TYR A 52 -19.77 15.87 13.61
C TYR A 52 -19.67 17.39 13.41
N ARG A 53 -18.45 17.94 13.38
CA ARG A 53 -18.21 19.38 13.15
C ARG A 53 -18.78 19.84 11.80
N ALA A 54 -18.61 19.06 10.74
CA ALA A 54 -19.14 19.39 9.42
C ALA A 54 -20.68 19.40 9.40
N ILE A 55 -21.33 18.42 10.04
CA ILE A 55 -22.80 18.37 10.15
C ILE A 55 -23.33 19.55 10.97
N GLN A 56 -22.65 19.93 12.05
CA GLN A 56 -22.98 21.13 12.83
C GLN A 56 -22.80 22.41 11.99
N GLY A 57 -21.81 22.44 11.10
CA GLY A 57 -21.61 23.50 10.11
C GLY A 57 -22.62 23.53 8.95
N GLY A 58 -23.60 22.62 8.93
CA GLY A 58 -24.67 22.60 7.93
C GLY A 58 -24.50 21.56 6.82
N GLU A 59 -23.43 20.77 6.82
CA GLU A 59 -23.21 19.71 5.82
C GLU A 59 -24.33 18.65 5.89
N ARG A 60 -24.90 18.29 4.73
CA ARG A 60 -25.94 17.25 4.61
C ARG A 60 -25.57 16.28 3.49
N PRO A 61 -24.73 15.26 3.76
CA PRO A 61 -24.26 14.36 2.73
C PRO A 61 -25.39 13.45 2.21
N GLN A 62 -25.55 13.39 0.89
CA GLN A 62 -26.53 12.48 0.26
C GLN A 62 -26.14 11.00 0.38
N LYS A 63 -24.83 10.73 0.35
CA LYS A 63 -24.21 9.40 0.54
C LYS A 63 -23.27 9.44 1.75
N PRO A 64 -23.78 9.22 2.98
CA PRO A 64 -23.00 9.43 4.19
C PRO A 64 -21.83 8.46 4.34
N ASP A 65 -21.98 7.23 3.87
CA ASP A 65 -20.94 6.22 3.73
C ASP A 65 -19.78 6.70 2.83
N HIS A 66 -20.10 7.29 1.68
CA HIS A 66 -19.09 7.80 0.76
C HIS A 66 -18.31 8.96 1.36
N TRP A 67 -19.04 9.86 1.99
CA TRP A 67 -18.52 11.05 2.64
C TRP A 67 -17.65 10.72 3.86
N LEU A 68 -18.06 9.77 4.71
CA LEU A 68 -17.28 9.33 5.88
C LEU A 68 -15.95 8.71 5.47
N ILE A 69 -15.92 7.85 4.44
CA ILE A 69 -14.66 7.27 3.95
C ILE A 69 -13.76 8.33 3.32
N ALA A 70 -14.31 9.38 2.69
CA ALA A 70 -13.50 10.51 2.22
C ALA A 70 -12.83 11.26 3.37
N ILE A 71 -13.56 11.51 4.46
CA ILE A 71 -12.99 12.09 5.68
C ILE A 71 -11.93 11.16 6.27
N ALA A 72 -12.23 9.87 6.41
CA ALA A 72 -11.31 8.86 6.95
C ALA A 72 -10.02 8.77 6.13
N HIS A 73 -10.12 8.77 4.79
CA HIS A 73 -8.98 8.76 3.90
C HIS A 73 -8.09 9.99 4.12
N ASN A 74 -8.68 11.17 4.25
CA ASN A 74 -7.94 12.40 4.52
C ASN A 74 -7.21 12.35 5.88
N VAL A 75 -7.85 11.82 6.91
CA VAL A 75 -7.23 11.59 8.23
C VAL A 75 -6.05 10.63 8.11
N CYS A 76 -6.25 9.47 7.47
CA CYS A 76 -5.19 8.49 7.24
C CYS A 76 -4.02 9.08 6.44
N ARG A 77 -4.31 9.87 5.41
CA ARG A 77 -3.31 10.52 4.55
C ARG A 77 -2.52 11.60 5.30
N ALA A 78 -3.14 12.29 6.24
CA ALA A 78 -2.45 13.26 7.09
C ALA A 78 -1.48 12.53 8.04
N ARG A 79 -1.93 11.45 8.70
CA ARG A 79 -1.10 10.62 9.58
C ARG A 79 0.08 9.98 8.84
N PHE A 80 -0.19 9.31 7.72
CA PHE A 80 0.86 8.71 6.89
C PHE A 80 1.97 9.71 6.49
N ARG A 81 1.59 10.96 6.15
CA ARG A 81 2.55 12.03 5.82
C ARG A 81 3.32 12.54 7.03
N HIS A 82 2.73 12.49 8.22
CA HIS A 82 3.38 12.87 9.46
C HIS A 82 4.41 11.81 9.88
N ASP A 83 4.04 10.53 9.82
CA ASP A 83 4.92 9.43 10.23
C ASP A 83 6.10 9.26 9.27
N SER A 84 5.88 9.48 7.97
CA SER A 84 6.95 9.49 6.97
C SER A 84 8.00 10.60 7.17
N ARG A 85 7.73 11.60 8.02
CA ARG A 85 8.62 12.73 8.31
C ARG A 85 9.33 12.62 9.66
N ARG A 86 8.94 11.68 10.53
CA ARG A 86 9.62 11.45 11.81
C ARG A 86 10.77 10.44 11.64
N PRO A 87 11.93 10.63 12.28
CA PRO A 87 12.94 9.58 12.35
C PRO A 87 12.33 8.35 13.02
N GLN A 88 12.53 7.19 12.40
CA GLN A 88 11.93 5.92 12.78
C GLN A 88 12.39 5.55 14.20
N GLN A 89 11.54 5.75 15.20
CA GLN A 89 11.76 5.16 16.52
C GLN A 89 11.42 3.67 16.41
N VAL A 90 12.41 2.83 16.67
CA VAL A 90 12.26 1.38 16.65
C VAL A 90 11.55 1.01 17.95
N GLU A 91 10.23 1.06 17.94
CA GLU A 91 9.41 0.50 19.01
C GLU A 91 9.45 -1.03 18.88
N PHE A 92 9.80 -1.73 19.97
CA PHE A 92 9.81 -3.19 19.99
C PHE A 92 8.41 -3.71 19.64
N GLU A 93 8.33 -4.62 18.66
CA GLU A 93 7.08 -5.26 18.25
C GLU A 93 6.57 -6.19 19.36
N GLU A 94 5.86 -5.64 20.35
CA GLU A 94 4.98 -6.43 21.21
C GLU A 94 3.59 -6.49 20.58
N GLY A 95 3.22 -7.69 20.12
CA GLY A 95 1.83 -8.16 20.05
C GLY A 95 0.82 -7.24 19.37
N ARG A 96 0.91 -7.06 18.04
CA ARG A 96 -0.22 -6.50 17.27
C ARG A 96 -1.40 -7.47 17.32
N ALA A 97 -2.40 -7.15 18.15
CA ALA A 97 -3.64 -7.92 18.24
C ALA A 97 -4.29 -8.04 16.86
N ALA A 98 -4.34 -9.26 16.34
CA ALA A 98 -5.15 -9.59 15.18
C ALA A 98 -6.62 -9.50 15.59
N ALA A 99 -7.37 -8.59 14.99
CA ALA A 99 -8.82 -8.71 15.00
C ALA A 99 -9.18 -9.95 14.18
N VAL A 100 -9.41 -11.08 14.87
CA VAL A 100 -9.71 -12.38 14.25
C VAL A 100 -11.12 -12.31 13.67
N ILE A 101 -11.21 -12.13 12.36
CA ILE A 101 -12.31 -12.66 11.56
C ILE A 101 -11.82 -14.04 11.17
N GLU A 102 -12.44 -15.11 11.68
CA GLU A 102 -12.06 -16.48 11.32
C GLU A 102 -12.09 -16.63 9.80
N PRO A 103 -10.93 -16.77 9.13
CA PRO A 103 -10.88 -17.00 7.70
C PRO A 103 -11.21 -18.47 7.43
N GLU A 104 -11.76 -18.76 6.25
CA GLU A 104 -11.70 -20.13 5.71
C GLU A 104 -10.24 -20.64 5.75
N PRO A 105 -10.00 -21.92 6.06
CA PRO A 105 -8.68 -22.47 6.43
C PRO A 105 -7.64 -22.52 5.29
N SER A 106 -7.86 -21.84 4.16
CA SER A 106 -7.02 -21.89 2.96
C SER A 106 -6.20 -20.61 2.70
N ILE A 107 -6.48 -19.50 3.38
CA ILE A 107 -5.76 -18.23 3.15
C ILE A 107 -4.84 -17.94 4.33
N ASP A 108 -3.53 -17.98 4.07
CA ASP A 108 -2.51 -17.50 5.00
C ASP A 108 -2.68 -15.98 5.18
N LEU A 109 -3.44 -15.62 6.22
CA LEU A 109 -3.76 -14.23 6.57
C LEU A 109 -2.51 -13.42 6.87
N GLU A 110 -1.46 -14.06 7.39
CA GLU A 110 -0.18 -13.42 7.69
C GLU A 110 0.59 -13.08 6.41
N ASN A 111 0.57 -13.97 5.41
CA ASN A 111 1.11 -13.67 4.08
C ASN A 111 0.33 -12.58 3.37
N LEU A 112 -1.01 -12.58 3.47
CA LEU A 112 -1.84 -11.50 2.92
C LEU A 112 -1.52 -10.15 3.56
N ARG A 113 -1.35 -10.13 4.88
CA ARG A 113 -0.94 -8.94 5.63
C ARG A 113 0.42 -8.44 5.16
N ARG A 114 1.43 -9.31 5.10
CA ARG A 114 2.77 -9.00 4.58
C ARG A 114 2.75 -8.52 3.13
N ALA A 115 1.85 -9.04 2.29
CA ALA A 115 1.70 -8.57 0.91
C ALA A 115 1.08 -7.17 0.84
N LEU A 116 0.06 -6.88 1.66
CA LEU A 116 -0.56 -5.55 1.77
C LEU A 116 0.43 -4.49 2.27
N ASP A 117 1.41 -4.88 3.09
CA ASP A 117 2.47 -4.01 3.59
C ASP A 117 3.33 -3.40 2.49
N GLN A 118 3.43 -4.10 1.36
CA GLN A 118 4.26 -3.72 0.21
C GLN A 118 3.55 -2.72 -0.71
N LEU A 119 2.25 -2.49 -0.49
CA LEU A 119 1.47 -1.51 -1.24
C LEU A 119 1.75 -0.09 -0.78
N GLY A 120 1.97 0.81 -1.75
CA GLY A 120 1.99 2.25 -1.46
C GLY A 120 0.62 2.72 -0.94
N PHE A 121 0.59 3.79 -0.13
CA PHE A 121 -0.61 4.27 0.55
C PHE A 121 -1.84 4.42 -0.39
N ASN A 122 -1.67 5.04 -1.55
CA ASN A 122 -2.76 5.22 -2.52
C ASN A 122 -3.18 3.92 -3.21
N GLN A 123 -2.25 2.99 -3.44
CA GLN A 123 -2.56 1.67 -4.02
C GLN A 123 -3.40 0.86 -3.03
N ARG A 124 -2.98 0.84 -1.75
CA ARG A 124 -3.71 0.18 -0.67
C ARG A 124 -5.08 0.80 -0.47
N SER A 125 -5.17 2.13 -0.39
CA SER A 125 -6.44 2.84 -0.23
C SER A 125 -7.42 2.52 -1.35
N ALA A 126 -6.97 2.55 -2.61
CA ALA A 126 -7.81 2.22 -3.77
C ALA A 126 -8.26 0.76 -3.76
N LEU A 127 -7.37 -0.17 -3.40
CA LEU A 127 -7.70 -1.59 -3.33
C LEU A 127 -8.71 -1.88 -2.21
N VAL A 128 -8.51 -1.33 -1.01
CA VAL A 128 -9.43 -1.49 0.12
C VAL A 128 -10.81 -0.97 -0.23
N MET A 129 -10.92 0.24 -0.78
CA MET A 129 -12.21 0.78 -1.21
C MET A 129 -12.89 -0.09 -2.28
N ARG A 130 -12.11 -0.76 -3.13
CA ARG A 130 -12.67 -1.62 -4.17
C ARG A 130 -13.13 -2.98 -3.63
N GLU A 131 -12.27 -3.67 -2.90
CA GLU A 131 -12.48 -5.08 -2.52
C GLU A 131 -13.24 -5.23 -1.19
N LEU A 132 -13.03 -4.33 -0.23
CA LEU A 132 -13.70 -4.42 1.08
C LEU A 132 -15.02 -3.62 1.13
N GLU A 133 -15.11 -2.52 0.39
CA GLU A 133 -16.29 -1.64 0.41
C GLU A 133 -17.13 -1.73 -0.87
N GLY A 134 -16.65 -2.39 -1.92
CA GLY A 134 -17.38 -2.59 -3.17
C GLY A 134 -17.57 -1.33 -4.03
N ARG A 135 -16.80 -0.26 -3.79
CA ARG A 135 -17.00 1.03 -4.49
C ARG A 135 -16.71 0.97 -5.98
N SER A 136 -17.43 1.77 -6.76
CA SER A 136 -17.13 1.97 -8.18
C SER A 136 -15.83 2.77 -8.37
N TYR A 137 -15.16 2.62 -9.52
CA TYR A 137 -13.94 3.39 -9.80
C TYR A 137 -14.19 4.89 -9.82
N LYS A 138 -15.39 5.33 -10.22
CA LYS A 138 -15.81 6.74 -10.18
C LYS A 138 -15.86 7.27 -8.75
N GLU A 139 -16.41 6.49 -7.81
CA GLU A 139 -16.50 6.89 -6.41
C GLU A 139 -15.12 6.92 -5.74
N ILE A 140 -14.26 5.94 -6.06
CA ILE A 140 -12.87 5.93 -5.58
C ILE A 140 -12.11 7.15 -6.12
N ALA A 141 -12.29 7.49 -7.39
CA ALA A 141 -11.69 8.66 -8.03
C ALA A 141 -12.08 9.96 -7.30
N THR A 142 -13.37 10.10 -6.96
CA THR A 142 -13.86 11.24 -6.17
C THR A 142 -13.23 11.29 -4.77
N VAL A 143 -13.14 10.16 -4.06
CA VAL A 143 -12.54 10.10 -2.72
C VAL A 143 -11.05 10.46 -2.74
N LEU A 144 -10.31 9.92 -3.70
CA LEU A 144 -8.86 10.12 -3.80
C LEU A 144 -8.49 11.46 -4.45
N GLY A 145 -9.43 12.12 -5.13
CA GLY A 145 -9.18 13.37 -5.87
C GLY A 145 -8.30 13.16 -7.11
N ILE A 146 -8.48 12.03 -7.82
CA ILE A 146 -7.71 11.65 -9.01
C ILE A 146 -8.64 11.23 -10.16
N SER A 147 -8.10 11.02 -11.37
CA SER A 147 -8.89 10.53 -12.51
C SER A 147 -9.26 9.04 -12.36
N VAL A 148 -10.34 8.63 -13.02
CA VAL A 148 -10.76 7.20 -13.08
C VAL A 148 -9.65 6.31 -13.65
N SER A 149 -8.96 6.77 -14.69
CA SER A 149 -7.80 6.05 -15.27
C SER A 149 -6.63 5.91 -14.27
N ALA A 150 -6.43 6.90 -13.40
CA ALA A 150 -5.44 6.79 -12.33
C ALA A 150 -5.86 5.75 -11.28
N VAL A 151 -7.16 5.65 -10.95
CA VAL A 151 -7.69 4.59 -10.08
C VAL A 151 -7.47 3.20 -10.68
N GLU A 152 -7.78 3.02 -11.96
CA GLU A 152 -7.52 1.75 -12.68
C GLU A 152 -6.06 1.35 -12.57
N THR A 153 -5.16 2.31 -12.80
CA THR A 153 -3.72 2.08 -12.68
C THR A 153 -3.31 1.72 -11.26
N LEU A 154 -3.86 2.38 -10.24
CA LEU A 154 -3.57 2.08 -8.83
C LEU A 154 -4.02 0.66 -8.46
N ILE A 155 -5.26 0.29 -8.80
CA ILE A 155 -5.81 -1.03 -8.50
C ILE A 155 -5.05 -2.12 -9.27
N PHE A 156 -4.76 -1.90 -10.55
CA PHE A 156 -3.96 -2.84 -11.34
C PHE A 156 -2.59 -3.07 -10.71
N ARG A 157 -1.88 -2.00 -10.33
CA ARG A 157 -0.58 -2.09 -9.67
C ARG A 157 -0.70 -2.77 -8.31
N ALA A 158 -1.74 -2.48 -7.53
CA ALA A 158 -1.97 -3.10 -6.23
C ALA A 158 -2.15 -4.62 -6.36
N ARG A 159 -3.03 -5.07 -7.28
CA ARG A 159 -3.25 -6.49 -7.57
C ARG A 159 -1.99 -7.19 -8.08
N LYS A 160 -1.21 -6.51 -8.94
CA LYS A 160 0.07 -7.04 -9.40
C LYS A 160 1.04 -7.25 -8.23
N THR A 161 1.20 -6.27 -7.35
CA THR A 161 2.07 -6.40 -6.18
C THR A 161 1.59 -7.52 -5.25
N LEU A 162 0.29 -7.62 -4.98
CA LEU A 162 -0.22 -8.72 -4.16
C LEU A 162 0.10 -10.08 -4.77
N ARG A 163 -0.13 -10.26 -6.07
CA ARG A 163 0.23 -11.51 -6.76
C ARG A 163 1.72 -11.82 -6.64
N GLU A 164 2.61 -10.85 -6.88
CA GLU A 164 4.07 -11.03 -6.74
C GLU A 164 4.50 -11.44 -5.32
N HIS A 165 3.67 -11.16 -4.30
CA HIS A 165 3.96 -11.46 -2.90
C HIS A 165 3.21 -12.68 -2.34
N LEU A 166 2.17 -13.15 -3.04
CA LEU A 166 1.35 -14.30 -2.65
C LEU A 166 1.64 -15.54 -3.50
N GLU A 167 2.27 -15.40 -4.67
CA GLU A 167 2.84 -16.52 -5.42
C GLU A 167 3.95 -17.19 -4.59
N GLU A 168 4.05 -18.54 -4.70
CA GLU A 168 4.99 -19.34 -3.91
C GLU A 168 6.42 -18.77 -3.98
N PRO A 169 7.09 -18.60 -2.84
CA PRO A 169 8.44 -18.05 -2.83
C PRO A 169 9.37 -19.01 -3.57
N LEU A 170 10.12 -18.47 -4.54
CA LEU A 170 11.19 -19.22 -5.21
C LEU A 170 12.11 -19.84 -4.15
N THR A 171 12.49 -21.09 -4.37
CA THR A 171 13.61 -21.70 -3.64
C THR A 171 14.92 -21.02 -4.04
N CYS A 172 15.98 -21.13 -3.22
CA CYS A 172 17.30 -20.58 -3.58
C CYS A 172 17.81 -21.14 -4.91
N THR A 173 17.56 -22.43 -5.19
CA THR A 173 17.94 -23.07 -6.46
C THR A 173 17.20 -22.47 -7.66
N GLU A 174 15.90 -22.21 -7.53
CA GLU A 174 15.13 -21.54 -8.60
C GLU A 174 15.54 -20.08 -8.75
N ALA A 175 15.86 -19.39 -7.65
CA ALA A 175 16.38 -18.03 -7.67
C ALA A 175 17.75 -17.95 -8.39
N GLU A 176 18.65 -18.91 -8.16
CA GLU A 176 19.92 -19.00 -8.88
C GLU A 176 19.73 -19.20 -10.39
N ARG A 177 18.82 -20.09 -10.80
CA ARG A 177 18.46 -20.28 -12.21
C ARG A 177 17.88 -19.00 -12.81
N ALA A 178 16.98 -18.35 -12.09
CA ALA A 178 16.37 -17.09 -12.52
C ALA A 178 17.39 -15.95 -12.63
N LEU A 179 18.38 -15.88 -11.72
CA LEU A 179 19.50 -14.94 -11.79
C LEU A 179 20.36 -15.17 -13.04
N SER A 180 20.67 -16.43 -13.36
CA SER A 180 21.40 -16.77 -14.58
C SER A 180 20.61 -16.37 -15.83
N ALA A 181 19.31 -16.67 -15.86
CA ALA A 181 18.44 -16.28 -16.97
C ALA A 181 18.31 -14.75 -17.11
N ASP A 182 18.28 -14.00 -16.00
CA ASP A 182 18.23 -12.53 -16.01
C ASP A 182 19.56 -11.93 -16.50
N ALA A 183 20.69 -12.52 -16.10
CA ALA A 183 22.00 -12.17 -16.61
C ALA A 183 22.09 -12.34 -18.12
N ASP A 184 21.43 -13.34 -18.69
CA ASP A 184 21.35 -13.54 -20.14
C ASP A 184 20.27 -12.70 -20.84
N GLY A 185 19.46 -11.94 -20.09
CA GLY A 185 18.32 -11.19 -20.62
C GLY A 185 17.15 -12.09 -21.06
N ARG A 186 17.16 -13.37 -20.66
CA ARG A 186 16.14 -14.38 -21.01
C ARG A 186 15.03 -14.50 -19.97
N LEU A 187 15.18 -13.90 -18.79
CA LEU A 187 14.17 -14.00 -17.73
C LEU A 187 12.84 -13.33 -18.14
N PRO A 188 11.72 -14.08 -18.20
CA PRO A 188 10.41 -13.55 -18.51
C PRO A 188 9.97 -12.45 -17.56
N ARG A 189 9.15 -11.50 -18.05
CA ARG A 189 8.66 -10.39 -17.21
C ARG A 189 7.81 -10.85 -16.02
N SER A 190 7.14 -12.00 -16.13
CA SER A 190 6.37 -12.63 -15.05
C SER A 190 7.27 -13.05 -13.88
N GLU A 191 8.39 -13.70 -14.16
CA GLU A 191 9.29 -14.27 -13.14
C GLU A 191 10.17 -13.24 -12.42
N ARG A 192 10.34 -12.04 -13.01
CA ARG A 192 11.09 -10.94 -12.38
C ARG A 192 10.49 -10.45 -11.07
N GLY A 193 9.18 -10.63 -10.87
CA GLY A 193 8.51 -10.32 -9.60
C GLY A 193 8.98 -11.24 -8.49
N ALA A 194 8.79 -12.55 -8.69
CA ALA A 194 9.19 -13.60 -7.77
C ALA A 194 10.69 -13.53 -7.44
N LEU A 195 11.57 -13.33 -8.44
CA LEU A 195 13.00 -13.18 -8.18
C LEU A 195 13.29 -11.96 -7.29
N ARG A 196 12.69 -10.79 -7.56
CA ARG A 196 12.86 -9.59 -6.71
C ARG A 196 12.30 -9.80 -5.30
N ALA A 197 11.21 -10.55 -5.15
CA ALA A 197 10.65 -10.90 -3.84
C ALA A 197 11.63 -11.78 -3.05
N HIS A 198 12.16 -12.84 -3.66
CA HIS A 198 13.13 -13.74 -3.05
C HIS A 198 14.41 -13.00 -2.62
N LEU A 199 14.98 -12.15 -3.49
CA LEU A 199 16.21 -11.40 -3.16
C LEU A 199 16.02 -10.40 -1.99
N ARG A 200 14.78 -10.02 -1.66
CA ARG A 200 14.52 -9.21 -0.45
C ARG A 200 14.51 -10.05 0.83
N GLN A 201 14.24 -11.34 0.73
CA GLN A 201 14.09 -12.26 1.86
C GLN A 201 15.33 -13.13 2.09
N CYS A 202 16.15 -13.37 1.05
CA CYS A 202 17.37 -14.19 1.11
C CYS A 202 18.65 -13.34 0.89
N PRO A 203 19.42 -13.03 1.95
CA PRO A 203 20.66 -12.24 1.86
C PRO A 203 21.74 -12.87 0.97
N ASP A 204 21.81 -14.20 0.94
CA ASP A 204 22.82 -14.94 0.16
C ASP A 204 22.57 -14.77 -1.33
N CYS A 205 21.34 -15.06 -1.79
CA CYS A 205 20.96 -14.85 -3.19
C CYS A 205 21.06 -13.37 -3.60
N ALA A 206 20.75 -12.43 -2.70
CA ALA A 206 20.99 -10.99 -2.94
C ALA A 206 22.47 -10.66 -3.16
N THR A 207 23.37 -11.31 -2.43
CA THR A 207 24.83 -11.13 -2.59
C THR A 207 25.30 -11.72 -3.91
N VAL A 208 24.83 -12.92 -4.28
CA VAL A 208 25.08 -13.53 -5.58
C VAL A 208 24.63 -12.59 -6.71
N ALA A 209 23.40 -12.07 -6.65
CA ALA A 209 22.85 -11.15 -7.64
C ALA A 209 23.69 -9.87 -7.81
N ARG A 210 24.17 -9.29 -6.71
CA ARG A 210 25.07 -8.12 -6.73
C ARG A 210 26.41 -8.46 -7.39
N SER A 211 27.00 -9.59 -7.03
CA SER A 211 28.29 -10.03 -7.58
C SER A 211 28.21 -10.29 -9.10
N GLN A 212 27.13 -10.90 -9.58
CA GLN A 212 26.91 -11.15 -11.01
C GLN A 212 26.79 -9.83 -11.80
N ARG A 213 26.00 -8.86 -11.29
CA ARG A 213 25.88 -7.53 -11.92
C ARG A 213 27.23 -6.81 -12.00
N ALA A 214 28.01 -6.85 -10.91
CA ALA A 214 29.35 -6.24 -10.88
C ALA A 214 30.30 -6.90 -11.90
N ARG A 215 30.35 -8.23 -11.95
CA ARG A 215 31.16 -8.98 -12.93
C ARG A 215 30.77 -8.64 -14.37
N ARG A 216 29.47 -8.59 -14.67
CA ARG A 216 28.97 -8.24 -16.01
C ARG A 216 29.31 -6.79 -16.39
N ALA A 217 29.19 -5.86 -15.47
CA ALA A 217 29.58 -4.47 -15.69
C ALA A 217 31.08 -4.36 -15.99
N ALA A 218 31.93 -5.07 -15.23
CA ALA A 218 33.36 -5.14 -15.48
C ALA A 218 33.68 -5.73 -16.86
N LEU A 219 33.05 -6.84 -17.24
CA LEU A 219 33.19 -7.45 -18.58
C LEU A 219 32.76 -6.51 -19.70
N LYS A 220 31.64 -5.79 -19.55
CA LYS A 220 31.22 -4.77 -20.52
C LYS A 220 32.20 -3.60 -20.61
N GLY A 221 32.91 -3.27 -19.54
CA GLY A 221 33.95 -2.25 -19.53
C GLY A 221 35.09 -2.55 -20.51
N PHE A 222 35.43 -3.83 -20.72
CA PHE A 222 36.45 -4.22 -21.71
C PHE A 222 36.05 -3.87 -23.15
N ALA A 223 34.76 -3.83 -23.46
CA ALA A 223 34.27 -3.47 -24.79
C ALA A 223 34.46 -1.96 -25.12
N VAL A 224 34.79 -1.14 -24.12
CA VAL A 224 35.02 0.31 -24.26
C VAL A 224 36.50 0.65 -24.16
N LEU A 225 37.39 -0.36 -24.09
CA LEU A 225 38.82 -0.11 -24.11
C LEU A 225 39.22 0.52 -25.46
N PRO A 226 40.00 1.62 -25.46
CA PRO A 226 40.42 2.26 -26.69
C PRO A 226 41.25 1.29 -27.53
N LEU A 227 41.01 1.28 -28.83
CA LEU A 227 41.85 0.54 -29.76
C LEU A 227 43.27 1.14 -29.71
N PRO A 228 44.32 0.32 -29.59
CA PRO A 228 45.68 0.82 -29.66
C PRO A 228 45.91 1.47 -31.03
N SER A 229 46.64 2.58 -31.04
CA SER A 229 46.92 3.39 -32.24
C SER A 229 47.57 2.58 -33.37
N SER A 230 48.31 1.52 -33.04
CA SER A 230 48.89 0.57 -34.01
C SER A 230 47.86 -0.20 -34.85
N LEU A 231 46.61 -0.32 -34.37
CA LEU A 231 45.51 -0.96 -35.10
C LEU A 231 44.62 0.05 -35.83
N GLY A 232 44.76 1.35 -35.55
CA GLY A 232 43.99 2.43 -36.17
C GLY A 232 44.57 2.97 -37.48
N SER A 233 45.82 2.65 -37.80
CA SER A 233 46.56 3.20 -38.96
C SER A 233 46.73 2.19 -40.10
N PHE A 234 45.71 1.39 -40.40
CA PHE A 234 45.74 0.43 -41.53
C PHE A 234 45.37 1.05 -42.90
N PHE A 235 45.03 2.34 -42.93
CA PHE A 235 44.84 3.12 -44.16
C PHE A 235 45.78 4.34 -44.13
N GLY A 236 47.05 4.11 -44.45
CA GLY A 236 48.03 5.14 -44.81
C GLY A 236 48.36 5.01 -46.29
#